data_AF-A0A6G6TDX9-F1
#
_entry.id   AF-A0A6G6TDX9-F1
#
_cell.length_a   1.000
_cell.length_b   1.000
_cell.length_c   1.000
_cell.angle_alpha   90.00
_cell.angle_beta   90.00
_cell.angle_gamma   90.00
#
_symmetry.space_group_name_H-M   'P 1'
#
loop_
_entity.id
_entity.type
_entity.pdbx_description
1 polymer ?
#
loop_
_entity_poly.entity_id
_entity_poly.type
_entity_poly.pdbx_seq_one_letter_code
_entity_poly.pdbx_strand_id
1 'polypeptide(L)'
;MCEEYMSKPLYLSIADWVQEQERWVSAKEIAKKFDIPQCNAINIVSYILSDVKEIECETKSVPNQLEGRGCQCQRMIKVSHIDPQVYSRLKGHIQEKSSQSSPEKLAAMIPHGLNHEQKWQWMLSKSQRR
;
A
#
# COMPACT_ATOMS: atom_id res chain seq x y z
N MET A 1 29.04 -12.26 -3.76
CA MET A 1 28.77 -11.09 -2.91
C MET A 1 27.37 -10.60 -3.24
N CYS A 2 26.60 -10.19 -2.23
CA CYS A 2 25.17 -9.76 -2.25
C CYS A 2 24.15 -10.78 -1.72
N GLU A 3 24.40 -11.31 -0.51
CA GLU A 3 23.42 -12.03 0.32
C GLU A 3 22.74 -11.11 1.36
N GLU A 4 22.48 -9.84 1.02
CA GLU A 4 21.73 -8.91 1.91
C GLU A 4 20.38 -8.45 1.33
N TYR A 5 19.96 -8.98 0.17
CA TYR A 5 18.65 -8.71 -0.44
C TYR A 5 17.50 -9.53 0.18
N MET A 6 17.53 -9.74 1.50
CA MET A 6 16.43 -10.38 2.23
C MET A 6 15.24 -9.40 2.35
N SER A 7 14.46 -9.36 1.26
CA SER A 7 13.08 -8.91 1.10
C SER A 7 12.71 -7.55 1.72
N LYS A 8 13.22 -6.47 1.12
CA LYS A 8 12.64 -5.15 1.31
C LYS A 8 11.16 -5.16 0.85
N PRO A 9 10.19 -4.72 1.68
CA PRO A 9 8.80 -4.62 1.26
C PRO A 9 8.62 -3.76 0.02
N LEU A 10 7.69 -4.17 -0.84
CA LEU A 10 7.44 -3.54 -2.13
C LEU A 10 7.17 -2.02 -2.02
N TYR A 11 6.43 -1.58 -0.99
CA TYR A 11 6.14 -0.16 -0.81
C TYR A 11 7.38 0.69 -0.59
N LEU A 12 8.40 0.16 0.10
CA LEU A 12 9.66 0.87 0.29
C LEU A 12 10.52 0.82 -0.97
N SER A 13 10.52 -0.29 -1.70
CA SER A 13 11.22 -0.35 -3.00
C SER A 13 10.64 0.66 -3.98
N ILE A 14 9.32 0.86 -3.95
CA ILE A 14 8.63 1.91 -4.70
C ILE A 14 9.03 3.30 -4.19
N ALA A 15 9.06 3.52 -2.87
CA ALA A 15 9.42 4.82 -2.30
C ALA A 15 10.84 5.26 -2.69
N ASP A 16 11.84 4.40 -2.56
CA ASP A 16 13.22 4.70 -2.99
C ASP A 16 13.27 5.05 -4.46
N TRP A 17 12.66 4.21 -5.29
CA TRP A 17 12.69 4.44 -6.72
C TRP A 17 12.02 5.78 -7.09
N VAL A 18 10.90 6.14 -6.43
CA VAL A 18 10.25 7.44 -6.64
C VAL A 18 11.13 8.59 -6.16
N GLN A 19 11.85 8.43 -5.04
CA GLN A 19 12.82 9.42 -4.55
C GLN A 19 13.95 9.64 -5.57
N GLU A 20 14.51 8.56 -6.11
CA GLU A 20 15.56 8.58 -7.15
C GLU A 20 15.11 9.28 -8.45
N GLN A 21 13.80 9.36 -8.73
CA GLN A 21 13.32 10.06 -9.92
C GLN A 21 13.44 11.59 -9.82
N GLU A 22 13.54 12.14 -8.60
CA GLU A 22 13.59 13.59 -8.31
C GLU A 22 12.47 14.43 -8.96
N ARG A 23 11.40 13.79 -9.44
CA ARG A 23 10.28 14.40 -10.18
C ARG A 23 8.95 13.80 -9.74
N TRP A 24 7.89 14.38 -10.28
CA TRP A 24 6.54 13.85 -10.14
C TRP A 24 6.38 12.55 -10.94
N VAL A 25 5.87 11.50 -10.27
CA VAL A 25 5.68 10.16 -10.82
C VAL A 25 4.22 9.71 -10.65
N SER A 26 3.67 9.06 -11.66
CA SER A 26 2.30 8.54 -11.63
C SER A 26 2.26 7.09 -11.15
N ALA A 27 1.09 6.67 -10.64
CA ALA A 27 0.84 5.25 -10.35
C ALA A 27 0.97 4.36 -11.61
N LYS A 28 0.77 4.91 -12.81
CA LYS A 28 0.96 4.19 -14.09
C LYS A 28 2.44 3.91 -14.36
N GLU A 29 3.32 4.86 -14.08
CA GLU A 29 4.77 4.66 -14.19
C GLU A 29 5.28 3.65 -13.17
N ILE A 30 4.79 3.74 -11.92
CA ILE A 30 5.09 2.76 -10.87
C ILE A 30 4.66 1.36 -11.30
N ALA A 31 3.43 1.22 -11.78
CA ALA A 31 2.89 -0.04 -12.29
C ALA A 31 3.78 -0.66 -13.38
N LYS A 32 4.24 0.16 -14.33
CA LYS A 32 5.14 -0.27 -15.40
C LYS A 32 6.53 -0.65 -14.87
N LYS A 33 7.11 0.13 -13.94
CA LYS A 33 8.46 -0.11 -13.42
C LYS A 33 8.54 -1.40 -12.59
N PHE A 34 7.51 -1.68 -11.79
CA PHE A 34 7.47 -2.80 -10.86
C PHE A 34 6.69 -4.01 -11.38
N ASP A 35 6.20 -3.94 -12.61
CA ASP A 35 5.38 -4.98 -13.25
C ASP A 35 4.19 -5.42 -12.37
N ILE A 36 3.45 -4.43 -11.86
CA ILE A 36 2.25 -4.64 -11.03
C ILE A 36 1.02 -4.00 -11.69
N PRO A 37 -0.20 -4.52 -11.42
CA PRO A 37 -1.42 -3.87 -11.85
C PRO A 37 -1.51 -2.42 -11.37
N GLN A 38 -2.03 -1.53 -12.20
CA GLN A 38 -2.16 -0.10 -11.86
C GLN A 38 -2.99 0.14 -10.58
N CYS A 39 -4.03 -0.67 -10.34
CA CYS A 39 -4.80 -0.61 -9.10
C CYS A 39 -3.95 -0.92 -7.86
N ASN A 40 -3.03 -1.89 -7.95
CA ASN A 40 -2.11 -2.22 -6.86
C ASN A 40 -1.12 -1.08 -6.61
N ALA A 41 -0.59 -0.46 -7.66
CA ALA A 41 0.28 0.72 -7.52
C ALA A 41 -0.45 1.88 -6.82
N ILE A 42 -1.73 2.13 -7.15
CA ILE A 42 -2.55 3.15 -6.48
C ILE A 42 -2.72 2.83 -4.99
N ASN A 43 -3.01 1.58 -4.65
CA ASN A 43 -3.18 1.16 -3.26
C ASN A 43 -1.89 1.32 -2.46
N ILE A 44 -0.75 0.93 -3.03
CA ILE A 44 0.55 1.07 -2.37
C ILE A 44 0.91 2.55 -2.17
N VAL A 45 0.70 3.39 -3.17
CA VAL A 45 0.89 4.85 -3.04
C VAL A 45 -0.02 5.40 -1.94
N SER A 46 -1.27 4.95 -1.86
CA SER A 46 -2.20 5.40 -0.82
C SER A 46 -1.76 4.96 0.58
N TYR A 47 -1.21 3.76 0.71
CA TYR A 47 -0.60 3.26 1.94
C TYR A 47 0.62 4.10 2.35
N ILE A 48 1.55 4.38 1.43
CA ILE A 48 2.73 5.22 1.70
C ILE A 48 2.30 6.60 2.22
N LEU A 49 1.31 7.22 1.57
CA LEU A 49 0.83 8.55 1.93
C LEU A 49 0.08 8.62 3.26
N SER A 50 -0.57 7.53 3.69
CA SER A 50 -1.45 7.54 4.86
C SER A 50 -0.80 6.95 6.10
N ASP A 51 -0.06 5.85 5.94
CA ASP A 51 0.32 4.97 7.05
C ASP A 51 1.83 4.95 7.32
N VAL A 52 2.66 5.50 6.44
CA VAL A 52 4.13 5.48 6.59
C VAL A 52 4.68 6.88 6.86
N LYS A 53 4.71 7.26 8.13
CA LYS A 53 5.10 8.61 8.59
C LYS A 53 6.57 8.96 8.30
N GLU A 54 7.40 7.95 8.11
CA GLU A 54 8.84 8.07 7.89
C GLU A 54 9.18 8.40 6.43
N ILE A 55 8.19 8.38 5.54
CA ILE A 55 8.35 8.74 4.14
C ILE A 55 7.65 10.08 3.93
N GLU A 56 8.42 11.13 3.73
CA GLU A 56 7.90 12.43 3.39
C GLU A 56 7.55 12.46 1.89
N CYS A 57 6.29 12.73 1.61
CA CYS A 57 5.73 12.72 0.27
C CYS A 57 4.99 14.02 -0.02
N GLU A 58 5.17 14.52 -1.23
CA GLU A 58 4.33 15.54 -1.82
C GLU A 58 3.37 14.91 -2.83
N THR A 59 2.17 15.48 -2.96
CA THR A 59 1.19 15.06 -3.96
C THR A 59 0.67 16.25 -4.75
N LYS A 60 0.39 16.03 -6.02
CA LYS A 60 -0.38 16.96 -6.84
C LYS A 60 -1.38 16.20 -7.69
N SER A 61 -2.47 16.87 -8.04
CA SER A 61 -3.46 16.35 -8.98
C SER A 61 -3.30 17.06 -10.31
N VAL A 62 -3.15 16.32 -11.40
CA VAL A 62 -3.11 16.85 -12.76
C VAL A 62 -4.33 16.35 -13.54
N PRO A 63 -4.88 17.11 -14.49
CA PRO A 63 -5.96 16.63 -15.34
C PRO A 63 -5.54 15.37 -16.09
N ASN A 64 -6.38 14.34 -16.05
CA ASN A 64 -6.18 13.13 -16.82
C ASN A 64 -6.90 13.29 -18.16
N GLN A 65 -6.19 13.12 -19.28
CA GLN A 65 -6.81 13.15 -20.61
C GLN A 65 -7.49 11.79 -20.87
N LEU A 66 -8.67 11.60 -20.30
CA LEU A 66 -9.51 10.41 -20.55
C LEU A 66 -10.70 10.77 -21.42
N GLU A 67 -10.91 10.00 -22.49
CA GLU A 67 -12.16 10.01 -23.23
C GLU A 67 -13.22 9.19 -22.47
N GLY A 68 -14.35 9.82 -22.10
CA GLY A 68 -15.48 9.13 -21.45
C GLY A 68 -15.57 9.28 -19.92
N ARG A 69 -16.16 8.28 -19.24
CA ARG A 69 -16.39 8.30 -17.77
C ARG A 69 -15.19 7.71 -17.01
N GLY A 70 -14.66 8.46 -16.04
CA GLY A 70 -13.55 8.06 -15.16
C GLY A 70 -13.06 9.25 -14.31
N CYS A 71 -12.12 9.05 -13.38
CA CYS A 71 -11.46 10.18 -12.69
C CYS A 71 -10.69 10.98 -13.73
N GLN A 72 -11.15 12.22 -13.95
CA GLN A 72 -10.53 13.23 -14.82
C GLN A 72 -9.22 13.79 -14.23
N CYS A 73 -8.63 13.05 -13.31
CA CYS A 73 -7.61 13.45 -12.39
C CYS A 73 -6.57 12.33 -12.27
N GLN A 74 -5.31 12.64 -12.48
CA GLN A 74 -4.20 11.77 -12.19
C GLN A 74 -3.47 12.32 -10.96
N ARG A 75 -3.37 11.49 -9.92
CA ARG A 75 -2.53 11.80 -8.76
C ARG A 75 -1.07 11.53 -9.13
N MET A 76 -0.23 12.51 -8.86
CA MET A 76 1.21 12.46 -8.99
C MET A 76 1.81 12.48 -7.59
N ILE A 77 2.86 11.69 -7.39
CA ILE A 77 3.61 11.62 -6.14
C ILE A 77 5.06 12.01 -6.38
N LYS A 78 5.67 12.69 -5.40
CA LYS A 78 7.11 12.90 -5.31
C LYS A 78 7.52 12.57 -3.87
N VAL A 79 8.57 11.78 -3.69
CA VAL A 79 9.15 11.51 -2.37
C VAL A 79 10.26 12.52 -2.15
N SER A 80 10.17 13.32 -1.10
CA SER A 80 11.19 14.32 -0.74
C SER A 80 12.29 13.70 0.10
N HIS A 81 11.90 12.89 1.10
CA HIS A 81 12.82 12.30 2.06
C HIS A 81 12.28 10.98 2.61
N ILE A 82 13.19 10.05 2.92
CA ILE A 82 12.88 8.79 3.60
C ILE A 82 13.78 8.70 4.82
N ASP A 83 13.17 8.67 6.01
CA ASP A 83 13.92 8.52 7.25
C ASP A 83 14.61 7.14 7.31
N PRO A 84 15.94 7.09 7.52
CA PRO A 84 16.68 5.83 7.66
C PRO A 84 16.11 4.88 8.73
N GLN A 85 15.41 5.38 9.74
CA GLN A 85 14.76 4.57 10.77
C GLN A 85 13.73 3.58 10.20
N VAL A 86 13.14 3.87 9.03
CA VAL A 86 12.20 2.96 8.37
C VAL A 86 12.85 1.61 8.06
N TYR A 87 14.14 1.61 7.69
CA TYR A 87 14.90 0.40 7.37
C TYR A 87 15.30 -0.38 8.61
N SER A 88 15.64 0.31 9.69
CA SER A 88 16.02 -0.31 10.96
C SER A 88 14.86 -1.11 11.58
N ARG A 89 13.62 -0.59 11.49
CA ARG A 89 12.43 -1.30 12.01
C ARG A 89 12.13 -2.60 11.26
N LEU A 90 12.39 -2.64 9.95
CA LEU A 90 12.21 -3.85 9.15
C LEU A 90 13.18 -4.95 9.57
N LYS A 91 14.42 -4.57 9.86
CA LYS A 91 15.44 -5.52 10.34
C LYS A 91 15.01 -6.18 11.66
N GLY A 92 14.38 -5.41 12.55
CA GLY A 92 13.78 -5.94 13.79
C GLY A 92 12.62 -6.91 13.52
N HIS A 93 11.70 -6.56 12.61
CA HIS A 93 10.53 -7.41 12.32
C HIS A 93 10.87 -8.72 11.58
N ILE A 94 11.91 -8.72 10.75
CA ILE A 94 12.42 -9.94 10.09
C ILE A 94 13.04 -10.89 11.12
N GLN A 95 13.68 -10.38 12.18
CA GLN A 95 14.24 -11.21 13.25
C GLN A 95 13.18 -11.82 14.17
N GLU A 96 12.03 -11.16 14.39
CA GLU A 96 10.93 -11.75 15.19
C GLU A 96 10.19 -12.88 14.46
N LYS A 97 10.07 -12.80 13.12
CA LYS A 97 9.34 -13.81 12.32
C LYS A 97 10.02 -15.19 12.26
N SER A 98 11.31 -15.30 12.60
CA SER A 98 11.95 -16.61 12.77
C SER A 98 11.50 -17.35 14.03
N SER A 99 10.76 -16.69 14.94
CA SER A 99 10.42 -17.22 16.26
C SER A 99 8.92 -17.35 16.55
N GLN A 100 8.02 -16.93 15.65
CA GLN A 100 6.57 -16.98 15.91
C GLN A 100 5.75 -17.39 14.69
N SER A 101 5.56 -18.69 14.54
CA SER A 101 4.37 -19.25 13.92
C SER A 101 3.18 -19.12 14.88
N SER A 102 2.17 -18.31 14.56
CA SER A 102 0.76 -18.53 14.97
C SER A 102 -0.17 -17.46 14.35
N PRO A 103 -1.05 -17.81 13.39
CA PRO A 103 -2.07 -16.92 12.88
C PRO A 103 -3.37 -17.08 13.69
N GLU A 104 -3.37 -16.74 14.98
CA GLU A 104 -4.57 -16.96 15.83
C GLU A 104 -5.43 -15.70 16.04
N LYS A 105 -4.93 -14.49 15.74
CA LYS A 105 -5.61 -13.26 16.17
C LYS A 105 -6.59 -12.61 15.20
N LEU A 106 -6.73 -13.08 13.95
CA LEU A 106 -7.69 -12.52 12.99
C LEU A 106 -9.01 -13.31 12.87
N ALA A 107 -9.10 -14.51 13.42
CA ALA A 107 -10.32 -15.34 13.33
C ALA A 107 -11.44 -14.92 14.32
N ALA A 108 -11.17 -14.01 15.26
CA ALA A 108 -12.09 -13.71 16.36
C ALA A 108 -13.24 -12.74 16.02
N MET A 109 -13.31 -12.15 14.82
CA MET A 109 -14.32 -11.13 14.48
C MET A 109 -15.34 -11.52 13.40
N ILE A 110 -15.24 -12.72 12.82
CA ILE A 110 -16.28 -13.25 11.93
C ILE A 110 -17.02 -14.35 12.69
N PRO A 111 -18.34 -14.26 12.90
CA PRO A 111 -19.10 -15.38 13.43
C PRO A 111 -18.95 -16.57 12.47
N HIS A 112 -18.10 -17.52 12.83
CA HIS A 112 -17.96 -18.76 12.09
C HIS A 112 -19.24 -19.59 12.31
N GLY A 113 -19.96 -19.88 11.22
CA GLY A 113 -21.18 -20.71 11.24
C GLY A 113 -22.42 -20.14 10.55
N LEU A 114 -22.39 -18.89 10.06
CA LEU A 114 -23.53 -18.31 9.34
C LEU A 114 -23.63 -18.82 7.90
N ASN A 115 -24.82 -19.29 7.49
CA ASN A 115 -25.11 -19.61 6.09
C ASN A 115 -25.09 -18.32 5.24
N HIS A 116 -24.91 -18.45 3.93
CA HIS A 116 -24.77 -17.36 2.96
C HIS A 116 -25.83 -16.27 3.15
N GLU A 117 -27.09 -16.64 3.32
CA GLU A 117 -28.21 -15.71 3.53
C GLU A 117 -28.07 -14.86 4.81
N GLN A 118 -27.59 -15.46 5.90
CA GLN A 118 -27.41 -14.76 7.17
C GLN A 118 -26.22 -13.80 7.13
N LYS A 119 -25.18 -14.12 6.35
CA LYS A 119 -24.06 -13.19 6.09
C LYS A 119 -24.53 -11.96 5.31
N TRP A 120 -25.40 -12.15 4.31
CA TRP A 120 -26.00 -11.04 3.55
C TRP A 120 -26.85 -10.14 4.44
N GLN A 121 -27.72 -10.71 5.28
CA GLN A 121 -28.52 -9.94 6.24
C GLN A 121 -27.67 -9.14 7.23
N TRP A 122 -26.58 -9.74 7.73
CA TRP A 122 -25.66 -9.06 8.63
C TRP A 122 -24.97 -7.85 7.97
N MET A 123 -24.49 -7.98 6.73
CA MET A 123 -23.89 -6.85 6.01
C MET A 123 -24.88 -5.71 5.78
N LEU A 124 -26.13 -6.04 5.42
CA LEU A 124 -27.18 -5.03 5.23
C LEU A 124 -27.49 -4.28 6.53
N SER A 125 -27.54 -4.98 7.67
CA SER A 125 -27.80 -4.37 8.99
C SER A 125 -26.74 -3.34 9.42
N LYS A 126 -25.50 -3.45 8.92
CA LYS A 126 -24.41 -2.51 9.23
C LYS A 126 -24.44 -1.26 8.35
N SER A 127 -25.01 -1.37 7.14
CA SER A 127 -25.14 -0.25 6.20
C SER A 127 -26.20 0.80 6.60
N GLN A 128 -27.08 0.47 7.56
CA GLN A 128 -28.17 1.34 8.03
C GLN A 128 -27.86 2.15 9.28
N ARG A 129 -26.64 2.08 9.83
CA ARG A 129 -26.24 2.99 10.91
C ARG A 129 -25.86 4.35 10.31
N ARG A 130 -26.84 5.27 10.31
CA ARG A 130 -26.61 6.70 10.20
C ARG A 130 -25.90 7.23 11.43
#